data_AF-A0A9D9V9N2-F1
#
_entry.id   AF-A0A9D9V9N2-F1
#
_cell.length_a   1.000
_cell.length_b   1.000
_cell.length_c   1.000
_cell.angle_alpha   90.00
_cell.angle_beta   90.00
_cell.angle_gamma   90.00
#
_symmetry.space_group_name_H-M   'P 1'
#
loop_
_entity.id
_entity.type
_entity.pdbx_description
1 polymer ?
#
loop_
_entity_poly.entity_id
_entity_poly.type
_entity_poly.pdbx_seq_one_letter_code
_entity_poly.pdbx_strand_id
1 'polypeptide(L)'
;MKKQRYNSKKIIINSTLSLALIAAGLFSIQPIQNAYADKSIDQLTNEINALQSQIDDAQSQANNLSEKTKTLQSELEGIAKERSVIESQIKISQAQYDKLQLEISQTEKSIEDNRKALGSILTEMSLEDDVTPIERIAGSDNISTALDSFEYKSAVKTSLTKKVGDIRESKKTLEKQRDEVKVALANQQKSEEALKSKINQQNDLIAKTKGEQAEYEKYAEERGNEKLKLQ
;
A
#
# COMPACT_ATOMS: atom_id res chain seq x y z
N MET A 1 -31.16 34.33 -6.61
CA MET A 1 -30.01 33.48 -6.98
C MET A 1 -29.67 32.54 -5.82
N LYS A 2 -30.01 31.26 -5.91
CA LYS A 2 -29.74 30.25 -4.85
C LYS A 2 -28.39 29.57 -5.14
N LYS A 3 -27.41 29.72 -4.25
CA LYS A 3 -26.12 29.00 -4.31
C LYS A 3 -26.27 27.62 -3.66
N GLN A 4 -26.13 26.57 -4.45
CA GLN A 4 -25.90 25.20 -4.00
C GLN A 4 -24.55 25.13 -3.27
N ARG A 5 -24.55 24.59 -2.05
CA ARG A 5 -23.34 24.15 -1.34
C ARG A 5 -23.29 22.62 -1.42
N TYR A 6 -22.21 22.12 -2.00
CA TYR A 6 -21.92 20.69 -2.14
C TYR A 6 -21.34 20.18 -0.82
N ASN A 7 -22.06 19.27 -0.13
CA ASN A 7 -21.57 18.60 1.07
C ASN A 7 -20.94 17.26 0.68
N SER A 8 -19.62 17.13 0.84
CA SER A 8 -18.90 15.87 0.70
C SER A 8 -19.16 14.96 1.90
N LYS A 9 -20.07 13.99 1.75
CA LYS A 9 -20.24 12.91 2.74
C LYS A 9 -19.06 11.94 2.63
N LYS A 10 -18.18 11.94 3.63
CA LYS A 10 -17.23 10.85 3.87
C LYS A 10 -18.04 9.63 4.30
N ILE A 11 -18.05 8.59 3.47
CA ILE A 11 -18.61 7.29 3.81
C ILE A 11 -17.55 6.58 4.66
N ILE A 12 -17.74 6.61 5.98
CA ILE A 12 -17.03 5.74 6.91
C ILE A 12 -17.91 4.50 7.05
N ILE A 13 -17.55 3.41 6.37
CA ILE A 13 -18.20 2.11 6.54
C ILE A 13 -17.68 1.52 7.86
N ASN A 14 -18.31 1.90 8.96
CA ASN A 14 -18.19 1.17 10.22
C ASN A 14 -19.07 -0.08 10.13
N SER A 15 -18.54 -1.16 9.57
CA SER A 15 -19.16 -2.48 9.68
C SER A 15 -18.75 -3.09 11.03
N THR A 16 -19.40 -2.66 12.11
CA THR A 16 -19.45 -3.43 13.35
C THR A 16 -20.28 -4.69 13.09
N LEU A 17 -19.63 -5.75 12.61
CA LEU A 17 -20.24 -7.07 12.60
C LEU A 17 -20.12 -7.61 14.03
N SER A 18 -21.22 -7.49 14.76
CA SER A 18 -21.38 -7.95 16.14
C SER A 18 -20.91 -9.39 16.27
N LEU A 19 -19.89 -9.61 17.10
CA LEU A 19 -19.54 -10.93 17.63
C LEU A 19 -20.75 -11.45 18.42
N ALA A 20 -21.60 -12.23 17.79
CA ALA A 20 -22.43 -13.18 18.51
C ALA A 20 -21.50 -14.31 18.98
N LEU A 21 -21.03 -14.18 20.21
CA LEU A 21 -20.51 -15.29 21.02
C LEU A 21 -21.62 -16.35 21.10
N ILE A 22 -21.58 -17.35 20.23
CA ILE A 22 -22.35 -18.57 20.43
C ILE A 22 -21.60 -19.36 21.49
N ALA A 23 -22.28 -19.54 22.61
CA ALA A 23 -21.80 -20.17 23.82
C ALA A 23 -21.15 -21.53 23.50
N ALA A 24 -19.92 -21.71 23.99
CA ALA A 24 -19.32 -23.01 24.15
C ALA A 24 -20.20 -23.83 25.11
N GLY A 25 -21.09 -24.64 24.55
CA GLY A 25 -21.76 -25.71 25.27
C GLY A 25 -20.71 -26.75 25.66
N LEU A 26 -20.35 -26.79 26.94
CA LEU A 26 -19.58 -27.86 27.54
C LEU A 26 -20.39 -29.16 27.42
N PHE A 27 -20.05 -30.03 26.47
CA PHE A 27 -20.62 -31.37 26.38
C PHE A 27 -19.71 -32.36 27.14
N SER A 28 -20.21 -32.84 28.27
CA SER A 28 -19.57 -33.88 29.07
C SER A 28 -19.73 -35.24 28.38
N ILE A 29 -18.60 -35.82 27.98
CA ILE A 29 -18.52 -37.21 27.52
C ILE A 29 -18.69 -38.11 28.75
N GLN A 30 -19.74 -38.94 28.76
CA GLN A 30 -19.90 -40.02 29.74
C GLN A 30 -19.68 -41.36 29.02
N PRO A 31 -18.92 -42.30 29.61
CA PRO A 31 -18.77 -43.64 29.04
C PRO A 31 -20.09 -44.42 29.20
N ILE A 32 -20.70 -44.83 28.08
CA ILE A 32 -21.87 -45.71 28.09
C ILE A 32 -21.38 -47.15 28.32
N GLN A 33 -21.80 -47.72 29.44
CA GLN A 33 -21.59 -49.13 29.79
C GLN A 33 -22.71 -49.94 29.14
N ASN A 34 -22.34 -50.98 28.38
CA ASN A 34 -23.26 -51.81 27.62
C ASN A 34 -24.27 -52.54 28.54
N ALA A 35 -25.55 -52.22 28.40
CA ALA A 35 -26.65 -53.03 28.91
C ALA A 35 -27.79 -53.00 27.88
N TYR A 36 -27.83 -54.02 27.01
CA TYR A 36 -29.00 -54.29 26.17
C TYR A 36 -30.09 -54.89 27.04
N ALA A 37 -30.87 -54.03 27.70
CA ALA A 37 -32.09 -54.40 28.42
C ALA A 37 -33.29 -53.88 27.61
N ASP A 38 -34.15 -54.80 27.18
CA ASP A 38 -35.53 -54.66 26.66
C ASP A 38 -36.05 -53.21 26.48
N LYS A 39 -35.58 -52.50 25.44
CA LYS A 39 -36.16 -51.22 25.00
C LYS A 39 -37.38 -51.50 24.14
N SER A 40 -38.49 -50.82 24.38
CA SER A 40 -39.67 -50.93 23.53
C SER A 40 -39.39 -50.35 22.13
N ILE A 41 -40.11 -50.81 21.11
CA ILE A 41 -40.02 -50.27 19.73
C ILE A 41 -40.24 -48.75 19.72
N ASP A 42 -41.13 -48.23 20.58
CA ASP A 42 -41.38 -46.80 20.71
C ASP A 42 -40.15 -46.03 21.24
N GLN A 43 -39.40 -46.62 22.18
CA GLN A 43 -38.17 -46.01 22.72
C GLN A 43 -37.06 -45.97 21.67
N LEU A 44 -36.88 -47.05 20.91
CA LEU A 44 -35.91 -47.10 19.81
C LEU A 44 -36.26 -46.10 18.71
N THR A 45 -37.56 -45.98 18.37
CA THR A 45 -38.04 -45.02 17.38
C THR A 45 -37.76 -43.57 17.82
N ASN A 46 -38.04 -43.25 19.08
CA ASN A 46 -37.77 -41.91 19.63
C ASN A 46 -36.27 -41.58 19.62
N GLU A 47 -35.41 -42.55 19.94
CA GLU A 47 -33.95 -42.38 19.92
C GLU A 47 -33.41 -42.18 18.50
N ILE A 48 -33.90 -42.96 17.53
CA ILE A 48 -33.58 -42.80 16.11
C ILE A 48 -33.98 -41.40 15.60
N ASN A 49 -35.16 -40.91 15.98
CA ASN A 49 -35.63 -39.57 15.60
C ASN A 49 -34.78 -38.47 16.24
N ALA A 50 -34.39 -38.64 17.51
CA ALA A 50 -33.51 -37.70 18.20
C ALA A 50 -32.12 -37.64 17.55
N LEU A 51 -31.54 -38.80 17.21
CA LEU A 51 -30.27 -38.87 16.47
C LEU A 51 -30.37 -38.23 15.09
N GLN A 52 -31.47 -38.48 14.36
CA GLN A 52 -31.71 -37.82 13.07
C GLN A 52 -31.75 -36.29 13.22
N SER A 53 -32.48 -35.78 14.21
CA SER A 53 -32.53 -34.33 14.46
C SER A 53 -31.16 -33.74 14.81
N GLN A 54 -30.32 -34.46 15.56
CA GLN A 54 -28.96 -34.01 15.87
C GLN A 54 -28.04 -34.00 14.63
N ILE A 55 -28.20 -34.98 13.74
CA ILE A 55 -27.48 -35.04 12.46
C ILE A 55 -27.88 -33.85 11.59
N ASP A 56 -29.18 -33.60 11.43
CA ASP A 56 -29.71 -32.52 10.60
C ASP A 56 -29.24 -31.15 11.10
N ASP A 57 -29.26 -30.93 12.43
CA ASP A 57 -28.79 -29.68 13.03
C ASP A 57 -27.29 -29.48 12.81
N ALA A 58 -26.48 -30.53 13.05
CA ALA A 58 -25.03 -30.48 12.83
C ALA A 58 -24.67 -30.24 11.36
N GLN A 59 -25.38 -30.88 10.42
CA GLN A 59 -25.20 -30.65 8.99
C GLN A 59 -25.59 -29.22 8.59
N SER A 60 -26.68 -28.68 9.17
CA SER A 60 -27.08 -27.29 8.97
C SER A 60 -25.99 -26.32 9.43
N GLN A 61 -25.42 -26.55 10.62
CA GLN A 61 -24.31 -25.72 11.13
C GLN A 61 -23.05 -25.81 10.26
N ALA A 62 -22.68 -27.01 9.82
CA ALA A 62 -21.55 -27.21 8.90
C ALA A 62 -21.77 -26.45 7.56
N ASN A 63 -22.99 -26.50 7.01
CA ASN A 63 -23.34 -25.77 5.80
C ASN A 63 -23.25 -24.25 5.98
N ASN A 64 -23.77 -23.72 7.09
CA ASN A 64 -23.65 -22.29 7.42
C ASN A 64 -22.19 -21.83 7.53
N LEU A 65 -21.33 -22.64 8.16
CA LEU A 65 -19.90 -22.36 8.27
C LEU A 65 -19.18 -22.45 6.92
N SER A 66 -19.60 -23.35 6.04
CA SER A 66 -19.12 -23.46 4.66
C SER A 66 -19.45 -22.20 3.85
N GLU A 67 -20.68 -21.69 3.94
CA GLU A 67 -21.08 -20.43 3.29
C GLU A 67 -20.32 -19.22 3.84
N LYS A 68 -20.13 -19.16 5.16
CA LYS A 68 -19.31 -18.13 5.79
C LYS A 68 -17.86 -18.19 5.29
N THR A 69 -17.29 -19.39 5.16
CA THR A 69 -15.94 -19.60 4.63
C THR A 69 -15.83 -19.09 3.19
N LYS A 70 -16.80 -19.39 2.32
CA LYS A 70 -16.83 -18.88 0.94
C LYS A 70 -16.87 -17.35 0.89
N THR A 71 -17.65 -16.73 1.78
CA THR A 71 -17.72 -15.27 1.90
C THR A 71 -16.37 -14.69 2.34
N LEU A 72 -15.75 -15.26 3.38
CA LEU A 72 -14.43 -14.84 3.85
C LEU A 72 -13.34 -14.99 2.77
N GLN A 73 -13.42 -16.03 1.94
CA GLN A 73 -12.51 -16.24 0.80
C GLN A 73 -12.71 -15.19 -0.29
N SER A 74 -13.96 -14.85 -0.65
CA SER A 74 -14.23 -13.76 -1.60
C SER A 74 -13.70 -12.41 -1.11
N GLU A 75 -13.90 -12.10 0.18
CA GLU A 75 -13.33 -10.89 0.78
C GLU A 75 -11.79 -10.90 0.74
N LEU A 76 -11.17 -12.04 1.04
CA LEU A 76 -9.72 -12.21 0.97
C LEU A 76 -9.19 -11.96 -0.45
N GLU A 77 -9.85 -12.49 -1.47
CA GLU A 77 -9.49 -12.24 -2.87
C GLU A 77 -9.58 -10.75 -3.24
N GLY A 78 -10.60 -10.05 -2.73
CA GLY A 78 -10.73 -8.60 -2.87
C GLY A 78 -9.54 -7.85 -2.27
N ILE A 79 -9.20 -8.16 -1.02
CA ILE A 79 -8.07 -7.55 -0.31
C ILE A 79 -6.74 -7.86 -1.02
N ALA A 80 -6.57 -9.08 -1.53
CA ALA A 80 -5.37 -9.47 -2.28
C ALA A 80 -5.21 -8.68 -3.59
N LYS A 81 -6.33 -8.41 -4.29
CA LYS A 81 -6.33 -7.53 -5.48
C LYS A 81 -5.96 -6.10 -5.13
N GLU A 82 -6.53 -5.55 -4.06
CA GLU A 82 -6.17 -4.20 -3.56
C GLU A 82 -4.68 -4.10 -3.23
N ARG A 83 -4.12 -5.12 -2.56
CA ARG A 83 -2.69 -5.19 -2.26
C ARG A 83 -1.83 -5.20 -3.52
N SER A 84 -2.19 -6.00 -4.54
CA SER A 84 -1.46 -6.04 -5.81
C SER A 84 -1.44 -4.69 -6.54
N VAL A 85 -2.54 -3.94 -6.48
CA VAL A 85 -2.62 -2.57 -7.01
C VAL A 85 -1.67 -1.64 -6.26
N ILE A 86 -1.66 -1.69 -4.92
CA ILE A 86 -0.76 -0.87 -4.10
C ILE A 86 0.71 -1.23 -4.33
N GLU A 87 1.04 -2.52 -4.43
CA GLU A 87 2.41 -2.98 -4.74
C GLU A 87 2.88 -2.44 -6.11
N SER A 88 2.00 -2.43 -7.11
CA SER A 88 2.28 -1.84 -8.42
C SER A 88 2.50 -0.33 -8.32
N GLN A 89 1.66 0.36 -7.54
CA GLN A 89 1.80 1.79 -7.31
C GLN A 89 3.12 2.13 -6.58
N ILE A 90 3.53 1.32 -5.59
CA ILE A 90 4.82 1.48 -4.90
C ILE A 90 5.97 1.39 -5.90
N LYS A 91 5.97 0.39 -6.79
CA LYS A 91 7.01 0.25 -7.83
C LYS A 91 7.09 1.48 -8.74
N ILE A 92 5.94 2.01 -9.17
CA ILE A 92 5.87 3.22 -9.99
C ILE A 92 6.44 4.42 -9.21
N SER A 93 5.99 4.63 -7.97
CA SER A 93 6.46 5.74 -7.14
C SER A 93 7.96 5.63 -6.84
N GLN A 94 8.50 4.42 -6.67
CA GLN A 94 9.93 4.19 -6.45
C GLN A 94 10.73 4.56 -7.71
N ALA A 95 10.30 4.10 -8.89
CA ALA A 95 10.95 4.47 -10.14
C ALA A 95 10.90 6.00 -10.39
N GLN A 96 9.80 6.66 -10.04
CA GLN A 96 9.68 8.12 -10.10
C GLN A 96 10.65 8.81 -9.13
N TYR A 97 10.76 8.31 -7.90
CA TYR A 97 11.70 8.82 -6.91
C TYR A 97 13.15 8.71 -7.39
N ASP A 98 13.54 7.55 -7.92
CA ASP A 98 14.89 7.30 -8.42
C ASP A 98 15.21 8.19 -9.64
N LYS A 99 14.24 8.35 -10.55
CA LYS A 99 14.36 9.28 -11.67
C LYS A 99 14.58 10.72 -11.19
N LEU A 100 13.79 11.19 -10.23
CA LEU A 100 13.93 12.55 -9.68
C LEU A 100 15.29 12.76 -9.01
N GLN A 101 15.83 11.75 -8.32
CA GLN A 101 17.18 11.81 -7.76
C GLN A 101 18.25 11.96 -8.84
N LEU A 102 18.13 11.21 -9.95
CA LEU A 102 19.04 11.33 -11.08
C LEU A 102 18.96 12.71 -11.74
N GLU A 103 17.75 13.23 -11.95
CA GLU A 103 17.53 14.57 -12.51
C GLU A 103 18.10 15.67 -11.60
N ILE A 104 17.95 15.54 -10.28
CA ILE A 104 18.57 16.46 -9.31
C ILE A 104 20.10 16.41 -9.41
N SER A 105 20.69 15.21 -9.45
CA SER A 105 22.16 15.06 -9.56
C SER A 105 22.71 15.66 -10.86
N GLN A 106 22.02 15.45 -11.99
CA GLN A 106 22.38 16.07 -13.28
C GLN A 106 22.24 17.60 -13.23
N THR A 107 21.21 18.09 -12.55
CA THR A 107 20.98 19.52 -12.34
C THR A 107 22.08 20.14 -11.47
N GLU A 108 22.52 19.46 -10.41
CA GLU A 108 23.64 19.87 -9.56
C GLU A 108 24.96 19.94 -10.34
N LYS A 109 25.23 18.92 -11.17
CA LYS A 109 26.40 18.93 -12.06
C LYS A 109 26.35 20.12 -13.03
N SER A 110 25.19 20.39 -13.62
CA SER A 110 25.00 21.53 -14.51
C SER A 110 25.24 22.86 -13.80
N ILE A 111 24.80 23.01 -12.54
CA ILE A 111 25.11 24.21 -11.73
C ILE A 111 26.62 24.35 -11.57
N GLU A 112 27.32 23.27 -11.20
CA GLU A 112 28.76 23.31 -10.98
C GLU A 112 29.55 23.64 -12.25
N ASP A 113 29.19 23.03 -13.38
CA ASP A 113 29.83 23.30 -14.68
C ASP A 113 29.64 24.76 -15.11
N ASN A 114 28.43 25.32 -14.94
CA ASN A 114 28.16 26.74 -15.24
C ASN A 114 28.88 27.67 -14.25
N ARG A 115 29.02 27.29 -12.98
CA ARG A 115 29.79 28.06 -11.99
C ARG A 115 31.27 28.09 -12.31
N LYS A 116 31.85 26.96 -12.75
CA LYS A 116 33.24 26.90 -13.21
C LYS A 116 33.46 27.77 -14.43
N ALA A 117 32.59 27.69 -15.44
CA ALA A 117 32.66 28.55 -16.62
C ALA A 117 32.57 30.05 -16.24
N LEU A 118 31.64 30.40 -15.35
CA LEU A 118 31.52 31.76 -14.83
C LEU A 118 32.79 32.20 -14.09
N GLY A 119 33.36 31.33 -13.25
CA GLY A 119 34.61 31.58 -12.55
C GLY A 119 35.78 31.81 -13.50
N SER A 120 35.91 31.02 -14.57
CA SER A 120 36.93 31.23 -15.59
C SER A 120 36.78 32.57 -16.29
N ILE A 121 35.56 32.97 -16.67
CA ILE A 121 35.31 34.28 -17.31
C ILE A 121 35.61 35.43 -16.35
N LEU A 122 35.21 35.31 -15.08
CA LEU A 122 35.52 36.34 -14.08
C LEU A 122 37.03 36.43 -13.84
N THR A 123 37.72 35.30 -13.77
CA THR A 123 39.18 35.26 -13.62
C THR A 123 39.86 35.86 -14.85
N GLU A 124 39.39 35.60 -16.06
CA GLU A 124 39.93 36.23 -17.27
C GLU A 124 39.68 37.74 -17.29
N MET A 125 38.55 38.20 -16.78
CA MET A 125 38.25 39.63 -16.60
C MET A 125 39.07 40.28 -15.47
N SER A 126 39.55 39.50 -14.49
CA SER A 126 40.27 39.98 -13.28
C SER A 126 41.79 39.76 -13.29
N LEU A 127 42.33 38.76 -14.00
CA LEU A 127 43.78 38.63 -14.25
C LEU A 127 44.33 39.78 -15.10
N GLU A 128 43.40 40.60 -15.57
CA GLU A 128 43.54 41.82 -16.32
C GLU A 128 43.57 43.08 -15.41
N ASP A 129 43.49 42.93 -14.08
CA ASP A 129 43.28 43.99 -13.07
C ASP A 129 44.39 45.07 -12.95
N ASP A 130 45.57 44.90 -13.54
CA ASP A 130 46.60 45.96 -13.59
C ASP A 130 46.25 47.09 -14.58
N VAL A 131 45.26 46.87 -15.45
CA VAL A 131 44.84 47.82 -16.49
C VAL A 131 43.32 47.83 -16.57
N THR A 132 42.72 48.97 -16.22
CA THR A 132 41.26 49.14 -16.25
C THR A 132 40.68 48.88 -17.66
N PRO A 133 39.40 48.51 -17.79
CA PRO A 133 38.78 48.31 -19.10
C PRO A 133 38.96 49.49 -20.06
N ILE A 134 38.97 50.73 -19.53
CA ILE A 134 39.20 51.95 -20.32
C ILE A 134 40.67 52.04 -20.78
N GLU A 135 41.62 51.80 -19.89
CA GLU A 135 43.05 51.79 -20.24
C GLU A 135 43.40 50.68 -21.25
N ARG A 136 42.72 49.54 -21.16
CA ARG A 136 42.86 48.42 -22.10
C ARG A 136 42.36 48.77 -23.49
N ILE A 137 41.21 49.43 -23.59
CA ILE A 137 40.68 49.91 -24.87
C ILE A 137 41.65 50.95 -25.47
N ALA A 138 42.16 51.88 -24.65
CA ALA A 138 43.10 52.91 -25.08
C ALA A 138 44.49 52.38 -25.47
N GLY A 139 44.95 51.30 -24.82
CA GLY A 139 46.23 50.64 -25.08
C GLY A 139 46.16 49.52 -26.12
N SER A 140 44.97 49.22 -26.67
CA SER A 140 44.81 48.18 -27.69
C SER A 140 45.19 48.70 -29.08
N ASP A 141 45.81 47.83 -29.89
CA ASP A 141 46.11 48.13 -31.29
C ASP A 141 44.83 48.37 -32.13
N ASN A 142 43.69 47.88 -31.65
CA ASN A 142 42.38 48.07 -32.26
C ASN A 142 41.28 48.19 -31.19
N ILE A 143 40.77 49.42 -31.02
CA ILE A 143 39.67 49.78 -30.11
C ILE A 143 38.42 48.92 -30.34
N SER A 144 38.08 48.62 -31.60
CA SER A 144 36.92 47.79 -31.93
C SER A 144 37.07 46.39 -31.36
N THR A 145 38.23 45.75 -31.57
CA THR A 145 38.49 44.39 -31.10
C THR A 145 38.47 44.30 -29.57
N ALA A 146 39.02 45.30 -28.88
CA ALA A 146 38.98 45.35 -27.42
C ALA A 146 37.56 45.54 -26.87
N LEU A 147 36.76 46.41 -27.49
CA LEU A 147 35.37 46.64 -27.12
C LEU A 147 34.51 45.38 -27.36
N ASP A 148 34.63 44.75 -28.54
CA ASP A 148 33.90 43.54 -28.90
C ASP A 148 34.15 42.40 -27.90
N SER A 149 35.42 42.21 -27.50
CA SER A 149 35.79 41.20 -26.50
C SER A 149 35.17 41.48 -25.13
N PHE A 150 35.16 42.74 -24.69
CA PHE A 150 34.56 43.12 -23.41
C PHE A 150 33.04 42.91 -23.42
N GLU A 151 32.36 43.35 -24.48
CA GLU A 151 30.93 43.14 -24.65
C GLU A 151 30.56 41.65 -24.68
N TYR A 152 31.35 40.84 -25.40
CA TYR A 152 31.18 39.39 -25.42
C TYR A 152 31.32 38.77 -24.02
N LYS A 153 32.42 39.05 -23.29
CA LYS A 153 32.65 38.52 -21.94
C LYS A 153 31.53 38.93 -20.98
N SER A 154 31.06 40.18 -21.05
CA SER A 154 29.93 40.69 -20.26
C SER A 154 28.61 39.99 -20.58
N ALA A 155 28.33 39.76 -21.87
CA ALA A 155 27.14 39.04 -22.32
C ALA A 155 27.16 37.57 -21.85
N VAL A 156 28.30 36.88 -21.97
CA VAL A 156 28.44 35.49 -21.51
C VAL A 156 28.31 35.42 -19.98
N LYS A 157 28.96 36.31 -19.22
CA LYS A 157 28.81 36.40 -17.75
C LYS A 157 27.33 36.55 -17.36
N THR A 158 26.61 37.45 -18.02
CA THR A 158 25.18 37.70 -17.75
C THR A 158 24.33 36.47 -18.06
N SER A 159 24.57 35.83 -19.22
CA SER A 159 23.88 34.60 -19.63
C SER A 159 24.13 33.44 -18.65
N LEU A 160 25.38 33.19 -18.27
CA LEU A 160 25.74 32.15 -17.29
C LEU A 160 25.14 32.43 -15.91
N THR A 161 25.16 33.68 -15.46
CA THR A 161 24.55 34.06 -14.18
C THR A 161 23.05 33.78 -14.18
N LYS A 162 22.35 34.18 -15.27
CA LYS A 162 20.92 33.89 -15.45
C LYS A 162 20.67 32.38 -15.48
N LYS A 163 21.45 31.64 -16.27
CA LYS A 163 21.33 30.19 -16.41
C LYS A 163 21.50 29.46 -15.08
N VAL A 164 22.49 29.84 -14.28
CA VAL A 164 22.68 29.28 -12.92
C VAL A 164 21.47 29.56 -12.03
N GLY A 165 20.88 30.76 -12.13
CA GLY A 165 19.63 31.11 -11.45
C GLY A 165 18.48 30.18 -11.84
N ASP A 166 18.23 30.04 -13.14
CA ASP A 166 17.15 29.20 -13.69
C ASP A 166 17.32 27.72 -13.31
N ILE A 167 18.55 27.19 -13.37
CA ILE A 167 18.86 25.80 -12.99
C ILE A 167 18.65 25.59 -11.48
N ARG A 168 19.00 26.56 -10.64
CA ARG A 168 18.74 26.47 -9.19
C ARG A 168 17.25 26.43 -8.87
N GLU A 169 16.43 27.20 -9.58
CA GLU A 169 14.98 27.16 -9.38
C GLU A 169 14.37 25.84 -9.87
N SER A 170 14.89 25.31 -10.98
CA SER A 170 14.54 23.97 -11.45
C SER A 170 14.90 22.89 -10.43
N LYS A 171 16.09 22.97 -9.81
CA LYS A 171 16.51 22.07 -8.73
C LYS A 171 15.52 22.07 -7.57
N LYS A 172 15.13 23.23 -7.06
CA LYS A 172 14.15 23.33 -5.96
C LYS A 172 12.83 22.66 -6.31
N THR A 173 12.37 22.83 -7.55
CA THR A 173 11.13 22.20 -8.02
C THR A 173 11.24 20.68 -8.03
N LEU A 174 12.37 20.13 -8.53
CA LEU A 174 12.63 18.69 -8.51
C LEU A 174 12.75 18.15 -7.09
N GLU A 175 13.41 18.87 -6.18
CA GLU A 175 13.52 18.49 -4.77
C GLU A 175 12.16 18.43 -4.09
N LYS A 176 11.30 19.41 -4.36
CA LYS A 176 9.91 19.42 -3.87
C LYS A 176 9.13 18.21 -4.39
N GLN A 177 9.19 17.93 -5.69
CA GLN A 177 8.53 16.77 -6.29
C GLN A 177 9.05 15.45 -5.70
N ARG A 178 10.37 15.33 -5.50
CA ARG A 178 11.00 14.16 -4.87
C ARG A 178 10.46 13.95 -3.46
N ASP A 179 10.34 15.02 -2.67
CA ASP A 179 9.88 14.93 -1.29
C ASP A 179 8.38 14.58 -1.20
N GLU A 180 7.56 15.10 -2.13
CA GLU A 180 6.17 14.71 -2.28
C GLU A 180 6.03 13.21 -2.62
N VAL A 181 6.82 12.71 -3.58
CA VAL A 181 6.86 11.28 -3.94
C VAL A 181 7.34 10.42 -2.76
N LYS A 182 8.33 10.88 -1.99
CA LYS A 182 8.83 10.20 -0.79
C LYS A 182 7.74 10.03 0.26
N VAL A 183 6.94 11.07 0.50
CA VAL A 183 5.80 11.01 1.43
C VAL A 183 4.73 10.04 0.90
N ALA A 184 4.44 10.08 -0.40
CA ALA A 184 3.49 9.16 -1.02
C ALA A 184 3.94 7.69 -0.89
N LEU A 185 5.22 7.41 -1.12
CA LEU A 185 5.82 6.08 -0.93
C LEU A 185 5.65 5.57 0.50
N ALA A 186 5.98 6.39 1.49
CA ALA A 186 5.84 6.01 2.90
C ALA A 186 4.38 5.69 3.28
N ASN A 187 3.43 6.45 2.74
CA ASN A 187 2.00 6.18 2.96
C ASN A 187 1.55 4.90 2.26
N GLN A 188 1.99 4.65 1.03
CA GLN A 188 1.67 3.43 0.29
C GLN A 188 2.23 2.18 0.98
N GLN A 189 3.46 2.24 1.50
CA GLN A 189 4.08 1.16 2.27
C GLN A 189 3.28 0.85 3.54
N LYS A 190 2.86 1.88 4.30
CA LYS A 190 1.99 1.68 5.47
C LYS A 190 0.64 1.05 5.11
N SER A 191 0.06 1.45 3.97
CA SER A 191 -1.18 0.83 3.49
C SER A 191 -0.98 -0.64 3.08
N GLU A 192 0.15 -0.98 2.44
CA GLU A 192 0.51 -2.36 2.10
C GLU A 192 0.65 -3.23 3.36
N GLU A 193 1.36 -2.73 4.38
CA GLU A 193 1.53 -3.42 5.65
C GLU A 193 0.20 -3.67 6.36
N ALA A 194 -0.70 -2.66 6.35
CA ALA A 194 -2.04 -2.79 6.92
C ALA A 194 -2.88 -3.86 6.19
N LEU A 195 -2.79 -3.92 4.85
CA LEU A 195 -3.48 -4.94 4.06
C LEU A 195 -2.89 -6.33 4.30
N LYS A 196 -1.57 -6.45 4.43
CA LYS A 196 -0.91 -7.71 4.80
C LYS A 196 -1.39 -8.23 6.15
N SER A 197 -1.52 -7.34 7.14
CA SER A 197 -2.09 -7.68 8.45
C SER A 197 -3.53 -8.18 8.32
N LYS A 198 -4.37 -7.47 7.54
CA LYS A 198 -5.76 -7.86 7.28
C LYS A 198 -5.88 -9.21 6.58
N ILE A 199 -5.00 -9.50 5.61
CA ILE A 199 -4.91 -10.80 4.94
C ILE A 199 -4.62 -11.92 5.93
N ASN A 200 -3.66 -11.72 6.84
CA ASN A 200 -3.33 -12.73 7.85
C ASN A 200 -4.52 -12.97 8.79
N GLN A 201 -5.15 -11.91 9.29
CA GLN A 201 -6.35 -12.02 10.13
C GLN A 201 -7.48 -12.78 9.42
N GLN A 202 -7.71 -12.50 8.14
CA GLN A 202 -8.74 -13.19 7.35
C GLN A 202 -8.41 -14.67 7.15
N ASN A 203 -7.13 -15.00 6.89
CA ASN A 203 -6.68 -16.39 6.80
C ASN A 203 -6.89 -17.16 8.11
N ASP A 204 -6.62 -16.53 9.26
CA ASP A 204 -6.85 -17.13 10.58
C ASP A 204 -8.34 -17.40 10.81
N LEU A 205 -9.21 -16.45 10.43
CA LEU A 205 -10.67 -16.62 10.51
C LEU A 205 -11.16 -17.75 9.60
N ILE A 206 -10.64 -17.86 8.38
CA ILE A 206 -10.95 -18.96 7.46
C ILE A 206 -10.53 -20.30 8.06
N ALA A 207 -9.30 -20.38 8.60
CA ALA A 207 -8.79 -21.61 9.22
C ALA A 207 -9.65 -22.03 10.40
N LYS A 208 -10.02 -21.08 11.28
CA LYS A 208 -10.89 -21.35 12.43
C LYS A 208 -12.28 -21.82 11.98
N THR A 209 -12.89 -21.13 11.01
CA THR A 209 -14.24 -21.48 10.51
C THR A 209 -14.25 -22.87 9.86
N LYS A 210 -13.20 -23.24 9.12
CA LYS A 210 -13.05 -24.59 8.57
C LYS A 210 -12.84 -25.65 9.64
N GLY A 211 -12.12 -25.32 10.71
CA GLY A 211 -11.95 -26.20 11.87
C GLY A 211 -13.29 -26.50 12.54
N GLU A 212 -14.06 -25.46 12.84
CA GLU A 212 -15.42 -25.59 13.41
C GLU A 212 -16.33 -26.41 12.48
N GLN A 213 -16.29 -26.16 11.17
CA GLN A 213 -17.05 -26.94 10.19
C GLN A 213 -16.71 -28.44 10.27
N ALA A 214 -15.43 -28.79 10.30
CA ALA A 214 -14.97 -30.17 10.37
C ALA A 214 -15.42 -30.86 11.67
N GLU A 215 -15.50 -30.12 12.79
CA GLU A 215 -16.03 -30.66 14.05
C GLU A 215 -17.52 -31.01 13.95
N TYR A 216 -18.34 -30.15 13.33
CA TYR A 216 -19.76 -30.44 13.10
C TYR A 216 -19.97 -31.62 12.13
N GLU A 217 -19.17 -31.69 11.05
CA GLU A 217 -19.21 -32.81 10.10
C GLU A 217 -18.87 -34.13 10.79
N LYS A 218 -17.83 -34.15 11.62
CA LYS A 218 -17.44 -35.32 12.41
C LYS A 218 -18.53 -35.72 13.41
N TYR A 219 -19.13 -34.75 14.10
CA TYR A 219 -20.23 -35.01 15.02
C TYR A 219 -21.44 -35.62 14.31
N ALA A 220 -21.81 -35.11 13.14
CA ALA A 220 -22.88 -35.68 12.33
C ALA A 220 -22.57 -37.12 11.90
N GLU A 221 -21.33 -37.43 11.54
CA GLU A 221 -20.88 -38.78 11.20
C GLU A 221 -20.96 -39.74 12.41
N GLU A 222 -20.49 -39.31 13.58
CA GLU A 222 -20.56 -40.09 14.82
C GLU A 222 -22.01 -40.44 15.18
N ARG A 223 -22.93 -39.47 15.11
CA ARG A 223 -24.38 -39.70 15.34
C ARG A 223 -25.02 -40.56 14.26
N GLY A 224 -24.60 -40.41 13.00
CA GLY A 224 -25.04 -41.28 11.90
C GLY A 224 -24.68 -42.75 12.15
N ASN A 225 -23.45 -43.00 12.60
CA ASN A 225 -22.98 -44.33 12.96
C ASN A 225 -23.73 -44.91 14.18
N GLU A 226 -24.07 -44.09 15.17
CA GLU A 226 -24.89 -44.49 16.32
C GLU A 226 -26.31 -44.86 15.90
N LYS A 227 -26.92 -44.06 15.02
CA LYS A 227 -28.25 -44.33 14.46
C LYS A 227 -28.29 -45.66 13.70
N LEU A 228 -27.27 -45.96 12.89
CA LEU A 228 -27.16 -47.21 12.13
C LEU A 228 -27.09 -48.45 13.02
N LYS A 229 -26.58 -48.34 14.25
CA LYS A 229 -26.51 -49.45 15.21
C LYS A 229 -27.86 -49.77 15.86
N LEU A 230 -28.83 -48.84 15.78
CA LEU A 230 -30.17 -48.98 16.34
C LEU A 230 -31.21 -49.46 15.31
N GLN A 231 -30.81 -49.58 14.04
CA GLN A 231 -31.62 -50.09 12.92
C GLN A 231 -31.35 -51.58 12.68
#